data_AF-A0A485CYW5-F1
#
_entry.id   AF-A0A485CYW5-F1
#
_cell.length_a   1.000
_cell.length_b   1.000
_cell.length_c   1.000
_cell.angle_alpha   90.00
_cell.angle_beta   90.00
_cell.angle_gamma   90.00
#
_symmetry.space_group_name_H-M   'P 1'
#
loop_
_entity.id
_entity.type
_entity.pdbx_description
1 polymer ?
#
loop_
_entity_poly.entity_id
_entity_poly.type
_entity_poly.pdbx_seq_one_letter_code
_entity_poly.pdbx_strand_id
1 'polypeptide(L)'
;MSIEALTAFVADYIAGRRQTKLEAFDKKVAKSGGEDNASLAAERRELELSYEPKTWITAAAKRARQISRVTHAAKFTHGDSKSSSIYSETLVNEGYLNSAALPTLETDAVGNAAVFDVAKLLQTCVDGDSLLSCLNRNEHRPFCCLYR
;
A
#
# COMPACT_ATOMS: atom_id res chain seq x y z
N MET A 1 6.53 5.42 20.89
CA MET A 1 6.23 5.41 19.44
C MET A 1 7.14 6.41 18.77
N SER A 2 8.04 5.98 17.88
CA SER A 2 8.85 6.93 17.14
C SER A 2 8.20 7.18 15.78
N ILE A 3 7.66 8.38 15.58
CA ILE A 3 7.18 8.85 14.27
C ILE A 3 8.32 8.70 13.24
N GLU A 4 9.56 8.83 13.70
CA GLU A 4 10.79 8.62 12.95
C GLU A 4 10.89 7.20 12.36
N ALA A 5 10.60 6.14 13.13
CA ALA A 5 10.60 4.77 12.60
C ALA A 5 9.56 4.58 11.50
N LEU A 6 8.36 5.15 11.67
CA LEU A 6 7.30 5.06 10.66
C LEU A 6 7.67 5.84 9.37
N THR A 7 8.30 7.01 9.51
CA THR A 7 8.79 7.79 8.37
C THR A 7 9.92 7.09 7.63
N ALA A 8 10.87 6.51 8.37
CA ALA A 8 11.97 5.73 7.81
C ALA A 8 11.42 4.50 7.06
N PHE A 9 10.46 3.80 7.66
CA PHE A 9 9.79 2.68 7.01
C PHE A 9 9.13 3.06 5.69
N VAL A 10 8.41 4.18 5.63
CA VAL A 10 7.80 4.64 4.38
C VAL A 10 8.86 4.93 3.32
N ALA A 11 9.95 5.61 3.70
CA ALA A 11 11.05 5.91 2.80
C ALA A 11 11.72 4.62 2.28
N ASP A 12 11.99 3.67 3.17
CA ASP A 12 12.59 2.37 2.84
C ASP A 12 11.67 1.52 1.95
N TYR A 13 10.37 1.54 2.22
CA TYR A 13 9.38 0.85 1.40
C TYR A 13 9.36 1.38 -0.04
N ILE A 14 9.36 2.71 -0.20
CA ILE A 14 9.40 3.36 -1.51
C ILE A 14 10.74 3.09 -2.21
N ALA A 15 11.86 3.14 -1.48
CA ALA A 15 13.19 2.85 -2.01
C ALA A 15 13.31 1.40 -2.49
N GLY A 16 12.79 0.44 -1.71
CA GLY A 16 12.75 -0.97 -2.11
C GLY A 16 11.93 -1.18 -3.39
N ARG A 17 10.78 -0.50 -3.51
CA ARG A 17 9.96 -0.55 -4.73
C ARG A 17 10.65 0.08 -5.93
N ARG A 18 11.37 1.19 -5.73
CA ARG A 18 12.20 1.82 -6.75
C ARG A 18 13.25 0.82 -7.27
N GLN A 19 13.96 0.15 -6.35
CA GLN A 19 15.01 -0.80 -6.71
C GLN A 19 14.47 -1.97 -7.54
N THR A 20 13.38 -2.61 -7.11
CA THR A 20 12.75 -3.70 -7.87
C THR A 20 12.33 -3.27 -9.28
N LYS A 21 11.88 -2.02 -9.43
CA LYS A 21 11.44 -1.48 -10.72
C LYS A 21 12.61 -1.10 -11.63
N LEU A 22 13.68 -0.56 -11.07
CA LEU A 22 14.92 -0.30 -11.80
C LEU A 22 15.57 -1.61 -12.28
N GLU A 23 15.65 -2.64 -11.43
CA GLU A 23 16.17 -3.95 -11.82
C GLU A 23 15.34 -4.60 -12.94
N ALA A 24 14.01 -4.50 -12.86
CA ALA A 24 13.13 -4.99 -13.92
C ALA A 24 13.29 -4.20 -15.23
N PHE A 25 13.57 -2.90 -15.14
CA PHE A 25 13.86 -2.04 -16.29
C PHE A 25 15.22 -2.42 -16.92
N ASP A 26 16.28 -2.47 -16.11
CA ASP A 26 17.63 -2.83 -16.55
C ASP A 26 17.67 -4.24 -17.19
N LYS A 27 16.93 -5.20 -16.62
CA LYS A 27 16.76 -6.55 -17.20
C LYS A 27 16.03 -6.53 -18.55
N LYS A 28 15.04 -5.66 -18.73
CA LYS A 28 14.35 -5.51 -20.02
C LYS A 28 15.27 -4.89 -21.07
N VAL A 29 16.00 -3.84 -20.70
CA VAL A 29 16.98 -3.17 -21.56
C VAL A 29 18.07 -4.13 -22.03
N ALA A 30 18.62 -4.93 -21.12
CA ALA A 30 19.61 -5.95 -21.45
C ALA A 30 19.09 -7.00 -22.45
N LYS A 31 17.78 -7.27 -22.44
CA LYS A 31 17.14 -8.23 -23.35
C LYS A 31 16.80 -7.64 -24.73
N SER A 32 16.62 -6.32 -24.83
CA SER A 32 16.21 -5.62 -26.06
C SER A 32 17.36 -5.08 -26.90
N GLY A 33 18.63 -5.37 -26.57
CA GLY A 33 19.77 -5.08 -27.44
C GLY A 33 20.20 -3.61 -27.53
N GLY A 34 19.66 -2.72 -26.70
CA GLY A 34 20.19 -1.37 -26.46
C GLY A 34 20.32 -0.47 -27.70
N GLU A 35 19.23 -0.27 -28.46
CA GLU A 35 19.28 0.55 -29.68
C GLU A 35 19.24 2.07 -29.40
N ASP A 36 18.78 2.55 -28.23
CA ASP A 36 18.71 3.99 -27.89
C ASP A 36 19.13 4.32 -26.44
N ASN A 37 20.44 4.38 -26.17
CA ASN A 37 20.98 4.68 -24.84
C ASN A 37 20.45 6.00 -24.22
N ALA A 38 20.21 7.03 -25.03
CA ALA A 38 19.72 8.32 -24.55
C ALA A 38 18.25 8.28 -24.10
N SER A 39 17.39 7.56 -24.82
CA SER A 39 15.98 7.38 -24.44
C SER A 39 15.86 6.56 -23.16
N LEU A 40 16.65 5.49 -23.05
CA LEU A 40 16.68 4.63 -21.87
C LEU A 40 17.17 5.35 -20.62
N ALA A 41 18.17 6.23 -20.75
CA ALA A 41 18.65 7.05 -19.64
C ALA A 41 17.58 8.07 -19.18
N ALA A 42 16.80 8.63 -20.12
CA ALA A 42 15.70 9.53 -19.81
C ALA A 42 14.55 8.78 -19.08
N GLU A 43 14.14 7.62 -19.57
CA GLU A 43 13.12 6.77 -18.93
C GLU A 43 13.54 6.32 -17.52
N ARG A 44 14.82 5.97 -17.34
CA ARG A 44 15.36 5.62 -16.02
C ARG A 44 15.29 6.79 -15.05
N ARG A 45 15.64 8.00 -15.50
CA ARG A 45 15.55 9.22 -14.69
C ARG A 45 14.11 9.58 -14.35
N GLU A 46 13.19 9.43 -15.29
CA GLU A 46 11.76 9.64 -15.05
C GLU A 46 11.21 8.63 -14.04
N LEU A 47 11.62 7.36 -14.14
CA LEU A 47 11.31 6.34 -13.13
C LEU A 47 11.83 6.76 -11.76
N GLU A 48 13.09 7.18 -11.64
CA GLU A 48 13.65 7.64 -10.37
C GLU A 48 12.86 8.80 -9.75
N LEU A 49 12.45 9.79 -10.57
CA LEU A 49 11.61 10.91 -10.13
C LEU A 49 10.20 10.45 -9.70
N SER A 50 9.63 9.45 -10.38
CA SER A 50 8.32 8.90 -10.04
C SER A 50 8.28 8.18 -8.69
N TYR A 51 9.43 7.66 -8.24
CA TYR A 51 9.63 7.02 -6.94
C TYR A 51 10.23 7.95 -5.88
N GLU A 52 10.31 9.26 -6.15
CA GLU A 52 10.56 10.22 -5.09
C GLU A 52 9.41 10.16 -4.06
N PRO A 53 9.68 10.15 -2.74
CA PRO A 53 8.65 9.90 -1.72
C PRO A 53 7.41 10.78 -1.88
N LYS A 54 7.59 12.08 -2.12
CA LYS A 54 6.50 13.05 -2.32
C LYS A 54 5.63 12.71 -3.54
N THR A 55 6.27 12.46 -4.68
CA THR A 55 5.61 12.14 -5.95
C THR A 55 4.85 10.82 -5.85
N TRP A 56 5.51 9.80 -5.29
CA TRP A 56 4.94 8.48 -5.14
C TRP A 56 3.75 8.46 -4.18
N ILE A 57 3.84 9.13 -3.02
CA ILE A 57 2.74 9.23 -2.05
C ILE A 57 1.56 9.99 -2.64
N THR A 58 1.80 11.08 -3.37
CA THR A 58 0.74 11.83 -4.05
C THR A 58 0.00 10.97 -5.08
N ALA A 59 0.74 10.18 -5.86
CA ALA A 59 0.15 9.23 -6.80
C ALA A 59 -0.58 8.08 -6.08
N ALA A 60 0.00 7.56 -5.00
CA ALA A 60 -0.61 6.52 -4.17
C ALA A 60 -1.93 6.99 -3.53
N ALA A 61 -2.01 8.24 -3.07
CA ALA A 61 -3.23 8.84 -2.53
C ALA A 61 -4.37 8.86 -3.55
N LYS A 62 -4.09 9.20 -4.82
CA LYS A 62 -5.09 9.14 -5.91
C LYS A 62 -5.55 7.70 -6.17
N ARG A 63 -4.62 6.73 -6.11
CA ARG A 63 -4.92 5.31 -6.32
C ARG A 63 -5.66 4.68 -5.13
N ALA A 64 -5.47 5.19 -3.92
CA ALA A 64 -6.09 4.66 -2.70
C ALA A 64 -7.63 4.57 -2.78
N ARG A 65 -8.28 5.37 -3.62
CA ARG A 65 -9.72 5.25 -3.89
C ARG A 65 -10.15 3.90 -4.50
N GLN A 66 -9.22 3.15 -5.11
CA GLN A 66 -9.49 1.85 -5.74
C GLN A 66 -9.37 0.67 -4.78
N ILE A 67 -9.00 0.92 -3.52
CA ILE A 67 -8.93 -0.09 -2.46
C ILE A 67 -9.94 0.25 -1.38
N SER A 68 -10.45 -0.77 -0.71
CA SER A 68 -11.38 -0.63 0.40
C SER A 68 -10.99 -1.59 1.51
N ARG A 69 -11.02 -1.11 2.75
CA ARG A 69 -10.83 -1.92 3.96
C ARG A 69 -12.09 -2.73 4.21
N VAL A 70 -11.96 -4.03 4.38
CA VAL A 70 -13.10 -4.96 4.51
C VAL A 70 -12.82 -5.99 5.60
N THR A 71 -13.88 -6.48 6.24
CA THR A 71 -13.82 -7.65 7.12
C THR A 71 -14.49 -8.86 6.47
N HIS A 72 -15.48 -8.61 5.60
CA HIS A 72 -16.19 -9.63 4.84
C HIS A 72 -16.02 -9.34 3.35
N ALA A 73 -15.05 -10.00 2.73
CA ALA A 73 -14.71 -9.83 1.32
C ALA A 73 -15.59 -10.70 0.42
N ALA A 74 -16.35 -10.06 -0.48
CA ALA A 74 -17.14 -10.78 -1.48
C ALA A 74 -16.29 -11.58 -2.48
N LYS A 75 -15.01 -11.24 -2.64
CA LYS A 75 -14.08 -11.96 -3.54
C LYS A 75 -13.70 -13.35 -3.04
N PHE A 76 -13.94 -13.67 -1.77
CA PHE A 76 -13.68 -15.02 -1.24
C PHE A 76 -14.67 -16.07 -1.74
N THR A 77 -15.81 -15.66 -2.30
CA THR A 77 -16.71 -16.59 -2.98
C THR A 77 -16.27 -16.85 -4.42
N HIS A 78 -15.82 -15.81 -5.13
CA HIS A 78 -15.29 -15.89 -6.49
C HIS A 78 -14.36 -14.72 -6.78
N GLY A 79 -13.20 -14.99 -7.41
CA GLY A 79 -12.17 -13.97 -7.65
C GLY A 79 -12.64 -12.77 -8.51
N ASP A 80 -13.60 -13.00 -9.40
CA ASP A 80 -14.23 -11.97 -10.26
C ASP A 80 -15.59 -11.48 -9.71
N SER A 81 -15.84 -11.68 -8.41
CA SER A 81 -17.06 -11.15 -7.77
C SER A 81 -17.07 -9.63 -7.78
N LYS A 82 -18.14 -9.05 -8.34
CA LYS A 82 -18.43 -7.61 -8.34
C LYS A 82 -19.38 -7.20 -7.20
N SER A 83 -19.71 -8.12 -6.31
CA SER A 83 -20.55 -7.85 -5.14
C SER A 83 -19.85 -6.90 -4.17
N SER A 84 -20.65 -6.20 -3.37
CA SER A 84 -20.12 -5.32 -2.32
C SER A 84 -19.43 -6.13 -1.23
N SER A 85 -18.28 -5.64 -0.79
CA SER A 85 -17.60 -6.15 0.41
C SER A 85 -17.94 -5.24 1.59
N ILE A 86 -17.97 -5.78 2.79
CA ILE A 86 -18.46 -5.07 3.97
C ILE A 86 -17.35 -4.92 5.00
N TYR A 87 -17.31 -3.75 5.62
CA TYR A 87 -16.56 -3.47 6.82
C TYR A 87 -17.52 -3.41 8.00
N SER A 88 -17.34 -4.29 8.98
CA SER A 88 -18.14 -4.32 10.22
C SER A 88 -17.26 -4.68 11.40
N GLU A 89 -17.39 -3.91 12.48
CA GLU A 89 -16.72 -4.09 13.78
C GLU A 89 -17.72 -4.47 14.89
N THR A 90 -18.93 -4.90 14.53
CA THR A 90 -19.95 -5.23 15.53
C THR A 90 -19.45 -6.33 16.45
N LEU A 91 -19.45 -6.05 17.76
CA LEU A 91 -19.17 -7.04 18.80
C LEU A 91 -20.48 -7.49 19.42
N VAL A 92 -20.77 -8.79 19.31
CA VAL A 92 -22.03 -9.38 19.80
C VAL A 92 -21.71 -10.64 20.58
N ASN A 93 -22.17 -10.70 21.83
CA ASN A 93 -22.05 -11.88 22.68
C ASN A 93 -23.43 -12.52 22.87
N GLU A 94 -23.84 -13.31 21.88
CA GLU A 94 -25.16 -13.97 21.83
C GLU A 94 -25.10 -15.46 22.23
N GLY A 95 -23.99 -15.91 22.82
CA GLY A 95 -23.79 -17.32 23.21
C GLY A 95 -23.53 -18.28 22.03
N TYR A 96 -23.49 -17.77 20.80
CA TYR A 96 -23.05 -18.48 19.60
C TYR A 96 -21.69 -17.98 19.13
N LEU A 97 -20.87 -18.87 18.54
CA LEU A 97 -19.58 -18.50 17.96
C LEU A 97 -19.80 -17.90 16.56
N ASN A 98 -19.48 -16.61 16.41
CA ASN A 98 -19.51 -15.89 15.14
C ASN A 98 -18.29 -14.96 15.00
N SER A 99 -18.11 -14.31 13.85
CA SER A 99 -17.02 -13.36 13.61
C SER A 99 -17.09 -12.11 14.52
N ALA A 100 -18.27 -11.80 15.05
CA ALA A 100 -18.49 -10.71 16.01
C ALA A 100 -18.03 -11.06 17.45
N ALA A 101 -17.70 -12.32 17.72
CA ALA A 101 -17.11 -12.73 19.00
C ALA A 101 -15.58 -12.49 19.06
N LEU A 102 -14.94 -12.11 17.95
CA LEU A 102 -13.51 -11.87 17.89
C LEU A 102 -13.16 -10.51 18.53
N PRO A 103 -12.25 -10.47 19.53
CA PRO A 103 -11.90 -9.23 20.21
C PRO A 103 -11.09 -8.27 19.32
N THR A 104 -10.38 -8.81 18.35
CA THR A 104 -9.57 -8.06 17.38
C THR A 104 -9.90 -8.56 15.99
N LEU A 105 -10.46 -7.69 15.15
CA LEU A 105 -10.69 -7.99 13.74
C LEU A 105 -9.49 -7.54 12.92
N GLU A 106 -8.78 -8.50 12.34
CA GLU A 106 -7.81 -8.23 11.28
C GLU A 106 -8.57 -7.76 10.04
N THR A 107 -8.16 -6.61 9.51
CA THR A 107 -8.84 -5.99 8.37
C THR A 107 -8.12 -6.33 7.08
N ASP A 108 -8.85 -6.81 6.09
CA ASP A 108 -8.32 -7.07 4.76
C ASP A 108 -8.54 -5.89 3.81
N ALA A 109 -7.89 -5.90 2.65
CA ALA A 109 -8.07 -4.93 1.59
C ALA A 109 -8.61 -5.61 0.31
N VAL A 110 -9.69 -5.08 -0.24
CA VAL A 110 -10.23 -5.50 -1.53
C VAL A 110 -10.16 -4.35 -2.50
N GLY A 111 -9.76 -4.64 -3.74
CA GLY A 111 -9.66 -3.63 -4.78
C GLY A 111 -9.03 -4.14 -6.06
N ASN A 112 -8.55 -3.20 -6.88
CA ASN A 112 -7.71 -3.49 -8.04
C ASN A 112 -6.35 -4.01 -7.57
N ALA A 113 -5.92 -5.18 -8.07
CA ALA A 113 -4.64 -5.80 -7.72
C ALA A 113 -3.43 -4.89 -8.02
N ALA A 114 -3.55 -4.02 -9.04
CA ALA A 114 -2.50 -3.05 -9.39
C ALA A 114 -2.25 -1.97 -8.31
N VAL A 115 -3.13 -1.87 -7.31
CA VAL A 115 -3.08 -0.86 -6.22
C VAL A 115 -2.82 -1.51 -4.86
N PHE A 116 -2.61 -2.83 -4.82
CA PHE A 116 -2.38 -3.56 -3.57
C PHE A 116 -1.07 -3.16 -2.88
N ASP A 117 -0.14 -2.53 -3.61
CA ASP A 117 1.07 -1.91 -3.05
C ASP A 117 0.76 -0.79 -2.06
N VAL A 118 -0.33 -0.06 -2.26
CA VAL A 118 -0.81 0.99 -1.34
C VAL A 118 -1.45 0.36 -0.11
N ALA A 119 -2.26 -0.69 -0.29
CA ALA A 119 -2.86 -1.42 0.82
C ALA A 119 -1.78 -2.03 1.74
N LYS A 120 -0.77 -2.65 1.15
CA LYS A 120 0.36 -3.23 1.89
C LYS A 120 1.13 -2.17 2.68
N LEU A 121 1.39 -1.00 2.09
CA LEU A 121 2.01 0.10 2.82
C LEU A 121 1.18 0.47 4.06
N LEU A 122 -0.12 0.68 3.91
CA LEU A 122 -1.00 1.13 4.98
C LEU A 122 -1.16 0.08 6.10
N GLN A 123 -1.21 -1.20 5.75
CA GLN A 123 -1.39 -2.31 6.69
C GLN A 123 -0.10 -2.73 7.41
N THR A 124 1.08 -2.34 6.92
CA THR A 124 2.33 -2.78 7.55
C THR A 124 2.46 -2.16 8.94
N CYS A 125 2.66 -3.03 9.94
CA CYS A 125 2.89 -2.63 11.32
C CYS A 125 4.39 -2.36 11.54
N VAL A 126 4.69 -1.22 12.16
CA VAL A 126 6.03 -0.88 12.66
C VAL A 126 5.87 -0.58 14.14
N ASP A 127 6.64 -1.26 14.98
CA ASP A 127 6.57 -1.12 16.44
C ASP A 127 5.16 -1.32 17.04
N GLY A 128 4.32 -2.16 16.40
CA GLY A 128 3.00 -2.54 16.89
C GLY A 128 1.84 -1.62 16.47
N ASP A 129 2.09 -0.53 15.75
CA ASP A 129 1.05 0.29 15.12
C ASP A 129 1.20 0.28 13.59
N SER A 130 0.08 0.28 12.87
CA SER A 130 0.06 0.39 11.41
C SER A 130 -0.13 1.84 10.98
N LEU A 131 0.32 2.17 9.76
CA LEU A 131 0.04 3.48 9.14
C LEU A 131 -1.47 3.75 9.06
N LEU A 132 -2.26 2.71 8.84
CA LEU A 132 -3.73 2.77 8.85
C LEU A 132 -4.29 3.09 10.24
N SER A 133 -3.74 2.50 11.29
CA SER A 133 -4.10 2.80 12.69
C SER A 133 -3.82 4.26 13.03
N CYS A 134 -2.66 4.79 12.63
CA CYS A 134 -2.33 6.21 12.79
C CYS A 134 -3.32 7.12 12.06
N LEU A 135 -3.67 6.79 10.82
CA LEU A 135 -4.66 7.56 10.05
C LEU A 135 -6.06 7.51 10.68
N ASN A 136 -6.49 6.36 11.21
CA ASN A 136 -7.75 6.24 11.95
C ASN A 136 -7.77 7.12 13.22
N ARG A 137 -6.61 7.35 13.84
CA ARG A 137 -6.45 8.28 14.98
C ARG A 137 -6.29 9.75 14.56
N ASN A 138 -6.42 10.07 13.27
CA ASN A 138 -6.14 11.40 12.66
C ASN A 138 -4.69 11.88 12.86
N GLU A 139 -3.73 10.96 12.97
CA GLU A 139 -2.31 11.29 13.10
C GLU A 139 -1.62 11.34 11.74
N HIS A 140 -1.40 12.54 11.21
CA HIS A 140 -0.75 12.76 9.91
C HIS A 140 0.77 13.01 9.99
N ARG A 141 1.34 13.02 11.20
CA ARG A 141 2.77 13.32 11.45
C ARG A 141 3.74 12.45 10.63
N PRO A 142 3.49 11.14 10.43
CA PRO A 142 4.38 10.30 9.61
C PRO A 142 4.47 10.73 8.14
N PHE A 143 3.45 11.42 7.62
CA PHE A 143 3.47 11.92 6.24
C PHE A 143 4.07 13.32 6.15
N CYS A 144 3.91 14.16 7.16
CA CYS A 144 4.45 15.53 7.16
C CYS A 144 5.97 15.58 6.98
N CYS A 145 6.72 14.66 7.60
CA CYS A 145 8.18 14.64 7.49
C CYS A 145 8.68 14.32 6.07
N LEU A 146 7.84 13.72 5.21
CA LEU A 146 8.18 13.33 3.84
C LEU A 146 7.87 14.43 2.81
N TYR A 147 7.21 15.51 3.22
CA TYR A 147 6.88 16.66 2.38
C TYR A 147 7.83 17.85 2.57
N ARG A 148 8.80 17.73 3.47
CA ARG A 148 9.81 18.75 3.76
C ARG A 148 10.99 18.63 2.82
#